data_AF-A0A0S7YK14-F1
#
_entry.id   AF-A0A0S7YK14-F1
#
_cell.length_a   1.000
_cell.length_b   1.000
_cell.length_c   1.000
_cell.angle_alpha   90.00
_cell.angle_beta   90.00
_cell.angle_gamma   90.00
#
_symmetry.space_group_name_H-M   'P 1'
#
loop_
_entity.id
_entity.type
_entity.pdbx_description
1 polymer ?
#
loop_
_entity_poly.entity_id
_entity_poly.type
_entity_poly.pdbx_seq_one_letter_code
_entity_poly.pdbx_strand_id
1 'polypeptide(L)' 'MAQCEGKTKKGERCRREASDGSSFCSIHQDQEIRERTTPTGEWDTDAIMKAAIGFVLIGTLVLLRLRR' A
#
# COMPACT_ATOMS: atom_id res chain seq x y z
N MET A 1 12.74 -7.77 29.06
CA MET A 1 12.49 -6.79 28.00
C MET A 1 11.97 -7.55 26.77
N ALA A 2 10.98 -7.03 26.05
CA ALA A 2 10.45 -7.72 24.86
C ALA A 2 11.46 -7.65 23.71
N GLN A 3 11.48 -8.66 22.84
CA GLN A 3 12.33 -8.66 21.64
C GLN A 3 11.69 -7.80 20.55
N CYS A 4 12.50 -7.08 19.78
CA CYS A 4 12.06 -6.29 18.65
C CYS A 4 11.32 -7.16 17.61
N GLU A 5 10.11 -6.74 17.25
CA GLU A 5 9.28 -7.44 16.26
C GLU A 5 9.73 -7.17 14.81
N GLY A 6 10.51 -6.11 14.59
CA GLY A 6 11.01 -5.72 13.27
C GLY A 6 11.86 -6.79 12.56
N LYS A 7 11.81 -6.78 11.23
CA LYS A 7 12.54 -7.70 10.34
C LYS A 7 13.77 -7.02 9.75
N THR A 8 14.88 -7.75 9.72
CA THR A 8 16.10 -7.33 9.02
C THR A 8 15.87 -7.30 7.51
N LYS A 9 16.81 -6.70 6.75
CA LYS A 9 16.79 -6.74 5.28
C LYS A 9 16.77 -8.16 4.69
N LYS A 10 17.22 -9.17 5.45
CA LYS A 10 17.19 -10.58 5.06
C LYS A 10 15.86 -11.27 5.38
N GLY A 11 14.91 -10.57 6.01
CA GLY A 11 13.61 -11.09 6.41
C GLY A 11 13.57 -11.76 7.79
N GLU A 12 14.72 -12.00 8.41
CA GLU A 12 14.80 -12.56 9.77
C GLU A 12 14.36 -11.56 10.84
N ARG A 13 13.78 -12.05 11.93
CA ARG A 13 13.40 -11.21 13.09
C ARG A 13 14.64 -10.61 13.76
N CYS A 14 14.54 -9.34 14.11
CA CYS A 14 15.59 -8.64 14.82
C CYS A 14 15.82 -9.27 16.20
N ARG A 15 17.08 -9.48 16.55
CA ARG A 15 17.45 -10.06 17.85
C ARG A 15 17.60 -9.03 18.98
N ARG A 16 17.49 -7.74 18.66
CA ARG A 16 17.64 -6.65 19.64
C ARG A 16 16.41 -6.55 20.53
N GLU A 17 16.60 -5.96 21.70
CA GLU A 17 15.49 -5.61 22.59
C GLU A 17 14.68 -4.46 22.00
N ALA A 18 13.38 -4.51 22.22
CA ALA A 18 12.47 -3.43 21.90
C ALA A 18 12.72 -2.24 22.84
N SER A 19 12.46 -1.03 22.35
CA SER A 19 12.55 0.18 23.18
C SER A 19 11.37 0.26 24.14
N ASP A 20 11.55 0.91 25.30
CA ASP A 20 10.48 1.04 26.29
C ASP A 20 9.24 1.71 25.69
N GLY A 21 8.10 1.02 25.74
CA GLY A 21 6.84 1.49 25.17
C GLY A 21 6.66 1.26 23.66
N SER A 22 7.61 0.62 22.96
CA SER A 22 7.48 0.21 21.57
C SER A 22 7.71 -1.30 21.41
N SER A 23 7.10 -1.91 20.39
CA SER A 23 7.42 -3.28 19.94
C SER A 23 8.71 -3.35 19.11
N PHE A 24 9.30 -2.22 18.77
CA PHE A 24 10.45 -2.11 17.88
C PHE A 24 11.68 -1.53 18.61
N CYS A 25 12.87 -1.90 18.14
CA CYS A 25 14.11 -1.27 18.57
C CYS A 25 14.32 0.07 17.85
N SER A 26 15.26 0.89 18.33
CA SER A 26 15.61 2.20 17.75
C SER A 26 15.96 2.18 16.25
N ILE A 27 16.36 1.04 15.70
CA ILE A 27 16.67 0.89 14.26
C ILE A 27 15.43 0.56 13.42
N HIS A 28 14.41 -0.07 13.99
CA HIS A 28 13.23 -0.54 13.27
C HIS A 28 11.96 0.24 13.62
N GLN A 29 12.06 1.45 14.18
CA GLN A 29 10.89 2.30 14.46
C GLN A 29 10.12 2.67 13.17
N ASP A 30 10.79 2.71 12.02
CA ASP A 30 10.16 2.95 10.71
C ASP A 30 9.18 1.84 10.31
N GLN A 31 9.40 0.62 10.81
CA GLN A 31 8.52 -0.53 10.54
C GLN A 31 7.21 -0.46 11.34
N GLU A 32 7.22 0.16 12.51
CA GLU A 32 6.02 0.44 13.32
C GLU A 32 5.03 1.35 12.55
N ILE A 33 5.58 2.36 11.87
CA ILE A 33 4.80 3.35 11.11
C ILE A 33 4.15 2.68 9.88
N ARG A 34 4.88 1.78 9.23
CA ARG A 34 4.42 1.09 8.02
C ARG A 34 3.32 0.07 8.30
N GLU A 35 3.36 -0.68 9.39
CA GLU A 35 2.28 -1.62 9.72
C GLU A 35 0.96 -0.89 10.01
N ARG A 36 1.01 0.26 10.69
CA ARG A 36 -0.17 1.12 10.86
C ARG A 36 -0.66 1.72 9.54
N THR A 37 0.24 1.92 8.59
CA THR A 37 -0.10 2.33 7.22
C THR A 37 -0.34 1.10 6.36
N THR A 38 -1.22 0.20 6.80
CA THR A 38 -1.92 -0.65 5.84
C THR A 38 -2.77 0.32 5.02
N PRO A 39 -2.56 0.46 3.69
CA PRO A 39 -3.55 1.13 2.88
C PRO A 39 -4.78 0.24 3.00
N THR A 40 -5.74 0.63 3.84
CA THR A 40 -7.11 0.16 3.73
C THR A 40 -7.47 0.42 2.29
N GLY A 41 -7.44 -0.64 1.49
CA GLY A 41 -7.65 -0.62 0.06
C GLY A 41 -9.10 -0.31 -0.25
N GLU A 42 -9.56 0.86 0.17
CA GLU A 42 -10.76 1.51 -0.33
C GLU A 42 -10.31 2.35 -1.51
N TRP A 43 -9.94 1.63 -2.58
CA TRP A 43 -9.91 2.26 -3.88
C TRP A 43 -11.36 2.67 -4.16
N ASP A 44 -11.59 3.97 -4.33
CA ASP A 44 -12.89 4.55 -4.65
C ASP A 44 -13.41 3.89 -5.94
N THR A 45 -14.25 2.87 -5.78
CA THR A 45 -14.79 2.09 -6.91
C THR A 45 -15.55 3.00 -7.86
N ASP A 46 -16.11 4.10 -7.35
CA ASP A 46 -16.72 5.18 -8.11
C ASP A 46 -15.73 5.89 -9.04
N ALA A 47 -14.52 6.21 -8.55
CA ALA A 47 -13.49 6.88 -9.35
C ALA A 47 -12.99 5.97 -10.49
N ILE A 48 -12.79 4.69 -10.22
CA ILE A 48 -12.39 3.71 -11.25
C ILE A 48 -13.52 3.52 -12.27
N MET A 49 -14.77 3.40 -11.81
CA MET A 49 -15.92 3.19 -12.69
C MET A 49 -16.19 4.39 -13.60
N LYS A 50 -16.06 5.62 -13.10
CA LYS A 50 -16.16 6.85 -13.91
C LYS A 50 -15.08 6.93 -14.98
N ALA A 51 -13.83 6.59 -14.64
CA ALA A 51 -12.74 6.56 -15.61
C ALA A 51 -13.00 5.52 -16.73
N ALA A 52 -13.43 4.31 -16.35
CA ALA A 52 -13.74 3.24 -17.30
C ALA A 52 -14.83 3.64 -18.30
N ILE A 53 -15.92 4.25 -17.81
CA ILE A 53 -17.02 4.74 -18.68
C ILE A 53 -16.50 5.78 -19.67
N GLY A 54 -15.67 6.73 -19.22
CA GLY A 54 -15.06 7.73 -20.10
C GLY A 54 -14.23 7.11 -21.23
N PHE A 55 -13.38 6.13 -20.92
CA PHE A 55 -12.56 5.44 -21.93
C PHE A 55 -13.40 4.65 -22.94
N VAL A 56 -14.49 4.00 -22.49
CA VAL A 56 -15.40 3.27 -23.39
C VAL A 56 -16.09 4.22 -24.37
N LEU A 57 -16.58 5.37 -23.91
CA LEU A 57 -17.26 6.35 -24.77
C LEU A 57 -16.30 6.93 -25.82
N ILE A 58 -15.10 7.32 -25.40
CA ILE A 58 -14.07 7.86 -26.31
C ILE A 58 -13.66 6.79 -27.33
N GLY A 59 -13.37 5.57 -26.87
CA GLY A 59 -13.01 4.46 -27.75
C GLY A 59 -14.11 4.14 -28.76
N THR A 60 -15.37 4.12 -28.33
CA THR A 60 -16.53 3.89 -29.21
C THR A 60 -16.66 4.97 -30.26
N LEU A 61 -16.49 6.25 -29.89
CA LEU A 61 -16.57 7.38 -30.82
C LEU A 61 -15.44 7.33 -31.85
N VAL A 62 -14.21 7.00 -31.42
CA VAL A 62 -13.05 6.81 -32.31
C VAL A 62 -13.30 5.66 -33.29
N LEU A 63 -13.79 4.51 -32.81
CA LEU A 63 -14.10 3.36 -33.67
C LEU A 63 -15.21 3.66 -34.68
N LEU A 64 -16.24 4.41 -34.29
CA LEU A 64 -17.29 4.86 -35.21
C LEU A 64 -16.76 5.84 -36.25
N ARG A 65 -15.80 6.69 -35.89
CA ARG A 65 -15.15 7.64 -36.81
C ARG A 65 -14.21 6.95 -37.80
N LEU A 66 -13.56 5.85 -37.41
CA LEU A 66 -12.72 5.03 -38.29
C LEU A 66 -13.53 4.14 -39.25
N ARG A 67 -14.81 3.90 -38.96
CA ARG A 67 -15.70 3.06 -39.78
C ARG A 67 -16.55 3.84 -40.79
N ARG A 68 -16.51 5.18 -40.78
CA ARG A 68 -17.12 6.05 -41.80
C ARG A 68 -16.07 6.46 -42.82
#